data_AF-A0A3D4ZL22-F1
#
_entry.id   AF-A0A3D4ZL22-F1
#
_cell.length_a   1.000
_cell.length_b   1.000
_cell.length_c   1.000
_cell.angle_alpha   90.00
_cell.angle_beta   90.00
_cell.angle_gamma   90.00
#
_symmetry.space_group_name_H-M   'P 1'
#
loop_
_entity.id
_entity.type
_entity.pdbx_description
1 polymer ?
#
loop_
_entity_poly.entity_id
_entity_poly.type
_entity_poly.pdbx_seq_one_letter_code
_entity_poly.pdbx_strand_id
1 'polypeptide(L)'
;KMYLKIENGVIEDVKFKTFGCGAAIATSSMATEMIKWKTVDEALKLTNSAVVEALEGLPPVKIHCSVLAEQAIKTALADYYTRQGIDPTPFVGELKDPDEEHLACEM
;
A
#
# COMPACT_ATOMS: atom_id res chain seq x y z
N LYS A 1 -4.86 6.26 3.35
CA LYS A 1 -5.88 5.29 2.89
C LYS A 1 -5.78 5.10 1.38
N MET A 2 -5.92 3.87 0.90
CA MET A 2 -5.96 3.54 -0.53
C MET A 2 -7.30 2.89 -0.89
N TYR A 3 -7.73 3.11 -2.13
CA TYR A 3 -8.99 2.64 -2.68
C TYR A 3 -8.68 1.92 -3.99
N LEU A 4 -9.14 0.68 -4.11
CA LEU A 4 -8.90 -0.18 -5.26
C LEU A 4 -10.23 -0.50 -5.95
N LYS A 5 -10.26 -0.37 -7.27
CA LYS A 5 -11.32 -0.91 -8.11
C LYS A 5 -10.80 -2.19 -8.76
N ILE A 6 -11.38 -3.33 -8.39
CA ILE A 6 -10.94 -4.66 -8.86
C ILE A 6 -12.04 -5.29 -9.69
N GLU A 7 -11.71 -5.70 -10.91
CA GLU A 7 -12.59 -6.44 -11.83
C GLU A 7 -11.88 -7.71 -12.30
N ASN A 8 -12.53 -8.86 -12.18
CA ASN A 8 -11.96 -10.16 -12.59
C ASN A 8 -10.56 -10.46 -12.00
N GLY A 9 -10.29 -9.99 -10.79
CA GLY A 9 -8.99 -10.16 -10.12
C GLY A 9 -7.88 -9.21 -10.60
N VAL A 10 -8.20 -8.24 -11.45
CA VAL A 10 -7.29 -7.20 -11.95
C VAL A 10 -7.65 -5.85 -11.33
N ILE A 11 -6.63 -5.08 -10.94
CA ILE A 11 -6.78 -3.74 -10.37
C ILE A 11 -6.93 -2.73 -11.51
N GLU A 12 -8.16 -2.37 -11.84
CA GLU A 12 -8.50 -1.44 -12.94
C GLU A 12 -8.18 0.02 -12.59
N ASP A 13 -8.42 0.42 -11.34
CA ASP A 13 -8.14 1.77 -10.89
C ASP A 13 -7.71 1.82 -9.43
N VAL A 14 -6.87 2.80 -9.11
CA VAL A 14 -6.31 2.99 -7.77
C VAL A 14 -6.37 4.47 -7.44
N LYS A 15 -6.89 4.78 -6.26
CA LYS A 15 -6.89 6.13 -5.72
C LYS A 15 -6.37 6.12 -4.30
N PHE A 16 -5.71 7.20 -3.89
CA PHE A 16 -5.23 7.34 -2.53
C PHE A 16 -5.62 8.68 -1.94
N LYS A 17 -5.77 8.70 -0.63
CA LYS A 17 -5.85 9.91 0.18
C LYS A 17 -4.84 9.78 1.29
N THR A 18 -3.86 10.67 1.30
CA THR A 18 -2.78 10.72 2.29
C THR A 18 -2.64 12.13 2.85
N PHE A 19 -2.22 12.23 4.10
CA PHE A 19 -1.81 13.47 4.74
C PHE A 19 -0.39 13.24 5.24
N GLY A 20 0.56 14.05 4.78
CA GLY A 20 1.96 13.85 5.13
C GLY A 20 2.89 14.72 4.30
N CYS A 21 4.19 14.53 4.51
CA CYS A 21 5.22 15.25 3.78
C CYS A 21 5.28 14.81 2.30
N GLY A 22 6.00 15.57 1.47
CA GLY A 22 6.13 15.27 0.03
C GLY A 22 6.61 13.83 -0.27
N ALA A 23 7.44 13.25 0.61
CA ALA A 23 7.86 11.86 0.47
C ALA A 23 6.70 10.87 0.60
N ALA A 24 5.77 11.08 1.54
CA ALA A 24 4.59 10.24 1.71
C ALA A 24 3.63 10.34 0.51
N ILE A 25 3.53 11.52 -0.10
CA ILE A 25 2.76 11.72 -1.33
C ILE A 25 3.43 11.00 -2.49
N ALA A 26 4.75 11.15 -2.65
CA ALA A 26 5.52 10.53 -3.73
C ALA A 26 5.49 9.00 -3.65
N THR A 27 5.72 8.41 -2.46
CA THR A 27 5.67 6.95 -2.27
C THR A 27 4.28 6.40 -2.51
N SER A 28 3.24 7.05 -1.98
CA SER A 28 1.86 6.63 -2.22
C SER A 28 1.52 6.67 -3.70
N SER A 29 1.87 7.77 -4.39
CA SER A 29 1.62 7.93 -5.83
C SER A 29 2.33 6.87 -6.64
N MET A 30 3.63 6.64 -6.40
CA MET A 30 4.39 5.64 -7.14
C MET A 30 3.83 4.23 -6.89
N ALA A 31 3.51 3.90 -5.65
CA ALA A 31 2.93 2.62 -5.30
C ALA A 31 1.60 2.37 -6.04
N THR A 32 0.75 3.40 -6.22
CA THR A 32 -0.48 3.26 -7.01
C THR A 32 -0.24 2.96 -8.49
N GLU A 33 0.76 3.59 -9.10
CA GLU A 33 1.11 3.34 -10.50
C GLU A 33 1.68 1.92 -10.70
N MET A 34 2.46 1.42 -9.73
CA MET A 34 3.08 0.09 -9.82
C MET A 34 2.08 -1.06 -9.77
N ILE A 35 0.94 -0.89 -9.08
CA ILE A 35 -0.08 -1.95 -8.92
C ILE A 35 -1.26 -1.79 -9.88
N LYS A 36 -1.41 -0.65 -10.55
CA LYS A 36 -2.49 -0.45 -11.50
C LYS A 36 -2.30 -1.39 -12.69
N TRP A 37 -3.40 -1.99 -13.16
CA TRP A 37 -3.44 -3.02 -14.21
C TRP A 37 -2.76 -4.34 -13.85
N LYS A 38 -2.37 -4.53 -12.58
CA LYS A 38 -1.83 -5.79 -12.08
C LYS A 38 -2.93 -6.66 -11.50
N THR A 39 -2.65 -7.96 -11.46
CA THR A 39 -3.50 -8.89 -10.70
C THR A 39 -3.33 -8.63 -9.20
N VAL A 40 -4.31 -9.04 -8.41
CA VAL A 40 -4.23 -8.97 -6.94
C VAL A 40 -2.97 -9.70 -6.42
N ASP A 41 -2.64 -10.86 -6.98
CA ASP A 41 -1.48 -11.65 -6.58
C ASP A 41 -0.14 -10.97 -6.91
N GLU A 42 -0.09 -10.20 -7.99
CA GLU A 42 1.08 -9.38 -8.32
C GLU A 42 1.18 -8.18 -7.39
N ALA A 43 0.06 -7.53 -7.07
CA ALA A 43 0.04 -6.40 -6.16
C ALA A 43 0.46 -6.78 -4.74
N LEU A 44 0.14 -8.00 -4.29
CA LEU A 44 0.60 -8.55 -2.99
C LEU A 44 2.13 -8.67 -2.90
N LYS A 45 2.82 -8.78 -4.03
CA LYS A 45 4.29 -8.89 -4.08
C LYS A 45 4.99 -7.53 -4.08
N LEU A 46 4.25 -6.42 -4.11
CA LEU A 46 4.86 -5.10 -4.00
C LEU A 46 5.54 -4.96 -2.64
N THR A 47 6.76 -4.45 -2.65
CA THR A 47 7.55 -4.18 -1.44
C THR A 47 7.95 -2.71 -1.38
N ASN A 48 8.18 -2.22 -0.17
CA ASN A 48 8.68 -0.87 0.08
C ASN A 48 10.00 -0.60 -0.67
N SER A 49 10.89 -1.58 -0.77
CA SER A 49 12.16 -1.50 -1.49
C SER A 49 11.94 -1.26 -2.98
N ALA A 50 10.97 -1.96 -3.59
CA ALA A 50 10.63 -1.75 -4.99
C ALA A 50 10.08 -0.32 -5.23
N VAL A 51 9.28 0.20 -4.29
CA VAL A 51 8.78 1.60 -4.35
C VAL A 51 9.93 2.60 -4.20
N VAL A 52 10.89 2.34 -3.31
CA VAL A 52 12.09 3.18 -3.11
C VAL A 52 12.95 3.18 -4.38
N GLU A 53 13.16 2.00 -4.98
CA GLU A 53 13.93 1.84 -6.21
C GLU A 53 13.26 2.56 -7.39
N ALA A 54 11.94 2.46 -7.53
CA ALA A 54 11.18 3.18 -8.55
C ALA A 54 11.24 4.71 -8.40
N LEU A 55 11.53 5.21 -7.20
CA LEU A 55 11.77 6.63 -6.93
C LEU A 55 13.24 7.05 -7.05
N GLU A 56 14.11 6.15 -7.54
CA GLU A 56 15.58 6.33 -7.60
C GLU A 56 16.22 6.58 -6.22
N GLY A 57 15.58 6.06 -5.17
CA GLY A 57 16.03 6.14 -3.79
C GLY A 57 15.26 7.15 -2.94
N LEU A 58 15.40 7.00 -1.62
CA LEU A 58 14.89 7.95 -0.63
C LEU A 58 15.96 8.17 0.45
N PRO A 59 16.04 9.38 1.04
CA PRO A 59 16.86 9.59 2.23
C PRO A 59 16.47 8.61 3.34
N PRO A 60 17.43 8.08 4.14
CA PRO A 60 17.16 7.03 5.14
C PRO A 60 15.99 7.36 6.08
N VAL A 61 15.88 8.62 6.52
CA VAL A 61 14.81 9.09 7.42
C VAL A 61 13.41 9.02 6.81
N LYS A 62 13.29 8.95 5.47
CA LYS A 62 12.01 8.91 4.75
C LYS A 62 11.64 7.52 4.20
N ILE A 63 12.44 6.49 4.44
CA ILE A 63 12.11 5.11 4.03
C ILE A 63 10.82 4.62 4.71
N HIS A 64 10.49 5.09 5.91
CA HIS A 64 9.20 4.75 6.54
C HIS A 64 7.99 5.13 5.65
N CYS A 65 8.09 6.17 4.83
CA CYS A 65 7.01 6.57 3.92
C CYS A 65 6.73 5.51 2.85
N SER A 66 7.71 4.70 2.45
CA SER A 66 7.49 3.60 1.50
C SER A 66 6.90 2.37 2.19
N VAL A 67 7.25 2.13 3.45
CA VAL A 67 6.64 1.08 4.29
C VAL A 67 5.14 1.34 4.47
N LEU A 68 4.78 2.58 4.80
CA LEU A 68 3.38 2.99 4.94
C LEU A 68 2.57 2.83 3.64
N ALA A 69 3.21 3.08 2.48
CA ALA A 69 2.55 2.89 1.19
C ALA A 69 2.30 1.40 0.90
N GLU A 70 3.27 0.53 1.18
CA GLU A 70 3.13 -0.93 1.06
C GLU A 70 2.02 -1.47 1.97
N GLN A 71 2.03 -1.07 3.25
CA GLN A 71 1.01 -1.47 4.22
C GLN A 71 -0.37 -1.01 3.78
N ALA A 72 -0.52 0.23 3.29
CA ALA A 72 -1.80 0.74 2.81
C ALA A 72 -2.38 -0.08 1.65
N ILE A 73 -1.53 -0.60 0.75
CA ILE A 73 -1.96 -1.51 -0.32
C ILE A 73 -2.41 -2.84 0.26
N LYS A 74 -1.60 -3.44 1.14
CA LYS A 74 -1.94 -4.71 1.79
C LYS A 74 -3.24 -4.62 2.57
N THR A 75 -3.49 -3.53 3.29
CA THR A 75 -4.77 -3.28 3.98
C THR A 75 -5.94 -3.16 3.00
N ALA A 76 -5.76 -2.47 1.88
CA ALA A 76 -6.82 -2.36 0.86
C ALA A 76 -7.12 -3.72 0.19
N LEU A 77 -6.11 -4.55 -0.03
CA LEU A 77 -6.28 -5.91 -0.55
C LEU A 77 -6.91 -6.85 0.49
N ALA A 78 -6.55 -6.70 1.76
CA ALA A 78 -7.17 -7.45 2.85
C ALA A 78 -8.67 -7.17 2.96
N ASP A 79 -9.06 -5.89 2.87
CA ASP A 79 -10.46 -5.47 2.81
C ASP A 79 -11.18 -6.07 1.60
N TYR A 80 -10.52 -6.11 0.43
CA TYR A 80 -11.06 -6.78 -0.77
C TYR A 80 -11.37 -8.27 -0.52
N TYR A 81 -10.43 -9.04 0.03
CA TYR A 81 -10.66 -10.46 0.35
C TYR A 81 -11.74 -10.64 1.42
N THR A 82 -11.74 -9.81 2.45
CA THR A 82 -12.72 -9.85 3.54
C THR A 82 -14.14 -9.64 3.02
N ARG A 83 -14.33 -8.70 2.08
CA ARG A 83 -15.63 -8.47 1.42
C ARG A 83 -16.09 -9.61 0.52
N GLN A 84 -15.18 -10.51 0.13
CA GLN A 84 -15.51 -11.75 -0.58
C GLN A 84 -15.73 -12.94 0.37
N GLY A 85 -15.62 -12.74 1.68
CA GLY A 85 -15.73 -13.82 2.66
C GLY A 85 -14.48 -14.71 2.74
N ILE A 86 -13.34 -14.23 2.26
CA ILE A 86 -12.05 -14.93 2.31
C ILE A 86 -11.23 -14.34 3.45
N ASP A 87 -10.65 -15.19 4.30
CA ASP A 87 -9.69 -14.77 5.32
C ASP A 87 -8.42 -14.22 4.65
N PRO A 88 -8.08 -12.94 4.83
CA PRO A 88 -6.91 -12.33 4.19
C PRO A 88 -5.58 -12.71 4.85
N THR A 89 -5.59 -13.21 6.10
CA THR A 89 -4.38 -13.45 6.91
C THR A 89 -3.30 -14.28 6.20
N PRO A 90 -3.62 -15.36 5.45
CA PRO A 90 -2.62 -16.13 4.72
C PRO A 90 -1.92 -15.37 3.59
N PHE A 91 -2.53 -14.30 3.08
CA PHE A 91 -2.05 -13.55 1.91
C PHE A 91 -1.29 -12.28 2.29
N VAL A 92 -1.82 -11.52 3.26
CA VAL A 92 -1.25 -10.22 3.66
C VAL A 92 -0.50 -10.26 4.99
N GLY A 93 -0.61 -11.35 5.75
CA GLY A 93 -0.10 -11.46 7.13
C GLY A 93 -0.98 -10.76 8.17
N GLU A 94 -0.49 -10.68 9.41
CA GLU A 94 -1.15 -9.90 10.47
C GLU A 94 -0.97 -8.40 10.21
N LEU A 95 -2.06 -7.72 9.88
CA LEU A 95 -2.10 -6.27 9.76
C LEU A 95 -2.44 -5.66 11.12
N LYS A 96 -1.59 -4.75 11.60
CA LYS A 96 -1.90 -3.93 12.78
C LYS A 96 -2.83 -2.79 12.39
N ASP A 97 -3.60 -2.30 13.35
CA ASP A 97 -4.60 -1.27 13.12
C ASP A 97 -3.94 -0.02 12.51
N PRO A 98 -4.44 0.50 11.37
CA PRO A 98 -3.87 1.67 10.72
C PRO A 98 -3.96 2.95 11.56
N ASP A 99 -4.79 2.96 12.62
CA ASP A 99 -4.88 4.05 13.58
C ASP A 99 -3.80 4.00 14.68
N GLU A 100 -3.19 2.83 14.95
CA GLU A 100 -2.06 2.72 15.89
C GLU A 100 -0.74 3.26 15.30
N GLU A 101 -0.56 3.19 13.99
CA GLU A 101 0.70 3.55 13.34
C GLU A 101 0.84 5.07 13.07
N HIS A 102 -0.29 5.80 13.02
CA HIS A 102 -0.27 7.27 13.00
C HIS A 102 0.36 7.86 14.27
N LEU A 103 0.29 7.14 15.41
CA LEU A 103 0.88 7.57 16.68
C LEU A 103 2.41 7.48 16.70
N ALA A 104 3.01 6.69 15.81
CA ALA A 104 4.46 6.46 15.76
C ALA A 104 5.23 7.57 15.01
N CYS A 105 4.54 8.45 14.29
CA CYS A 105 5.17 9.56 13.55
C CYS A 105 5.07 10.92 14.27
N GLU A 106 4.41 10.99 15.43
CA GLU A 106 4.29 12.22 16.25
C GLU A 106 5.33 12.31 17.38
N MET A 107 6.30 11.38 17.47
CA MET A 107 7.35 11.38 18.49
C MET A 107 8.76 11.52 17.90
#